data_AF-A0A5N7AB28-F1
#
_entry.id   AF-A0A5N7AB28-F1
#
_cell.length_a   1.000
_cell.length_b   1.000
_cell.length_c   1.000
_cell.angle_alpha   90.00
_cell.angle_beta   90.00
_cell.angle_gamma   90.00
#
_symmetry.space_group_name_H-M   'P 1'
#
loop_
_entity.id
_entity.type
_entity.pdbx_description
1 polymer ?
#
loop_
_entity_poly.entity_id
_entity_poly.type
_entity_poly.pdbx_seq_one_letter_code
_entity_poly.pdbx_strand_id
1 'polypeptide(L)'
;MSATKNGKGNRIEYHYWDYSFEWTDQHRPASEFESWIHSCDSLADECNDILNELPAPANNEGGNISKRDRYALLKGNHENHPKLEELWSQINTVPDWVDWAQIQRGQEVYWRYMLPIANSLTYNSLLGGMGAIRVGETLSRTGGFGANVVRRRLLETAQHAFQVNSSVDSMRPGGDGHLACVRVRLLHSAVRRKIMSLVERDPTYYDVQKYGLPINDLDAFATINTYSSTVIWLGLPRQGINLSEQEQEDYIALWRLVAWYMGAPAEPFESAAKAKLWSESLLINEFAPTDTGRILAKNIVIGMENTAPAYASKEFMDALSRLLNGDQLSDELHIPRTSLYYRMLMWGYCLSVQLQAKAVPRIGFIERYIFASRRRMMWDHLMDDKEGLGKETIFDFKYVPSLNRTTKEGQRKNYMLKRPGIEVLSYMGLLAAFGSVATLSTGLYLAAAKVLLGSQVMPDLSHIIRV
;
A
#
# COMPACT_ATOMS: atom_id res chain seq x y z
N MET A 1 -14.45 11.73 16.81
CA MET A 1 -13.71 10.87 17.75
C MET A 1 -14.65 10.48 18.88
N SER A 2 -14.81 9.19 19.17
CA SER A 2 -15.63 8.73 20.29
C SER A 2 -14.96 7.54 20.95
N ALA A 3 -14.53 7.71 22.19
CA ALA A 3 -14.19 6.61 23.08
C ALA A 3 -15.46 6.22 23.83
N THR A 4 -15.91 4.97 23.71
CA THR A 4 -17.00 4.47 24.56
C THR A 4 -16.44 3.53 25.60
N LYS A 5 -16.91 3.68 26.84
CA LYS A 5 -16.67 2.68 27.88
C LYS A 5 -17.68 1.56 27.67
N ASN A 6 -17.22 0.31 27.68
CA ASN A 6 -18.14 -0.83 27.63
C ASN A 6 -19.16 -0.77 28.79
N GLY A 7 -20.28 -1.48 28.68
CA GLY A 7 -21.34 -1.48 29.71
C GLY A 7 -20.92 -1.96 31.11
N LYS A 8 -19.67 -2.42 31.28
CA LYS A 8 -19.05 -2.80 32.56
C LYS A 8 -18.03 -1.78 33.10
N GLY A 9 -17.78 -0.68 32.38
CA GLY A 9 -16.91 0.42 32.80
C GLY A 9 -15.40 0.17 32.71
N ASN A 10 -14.95 -1.02 32.28
CA ASN A 10 -13.56 -1.48 32.45
C ASN A 10 -12.71 -1.47 31.17
N ARG A 11 -13.30 -1.19 29.99
CA ARG A 11 -12.58 -1.21 28.71
C ARG A 11 -12.96 -0.01 27.86
N ILE A 12 -11.95 0.62 27.24
CA ILE A 12 -12.11 1.77 26.35
C ILE A 12 -12.06 1.25 24.91
N GLU A 13 -13.17 1.37 24.20
CA GLU A 13 -13.25 1.08 22.77
C GLU A 13 -13.04 2.37 21.98
N TYR A 14 -12.07 2.35 21.08
CA TYR A 14 -11.81 3.45 20.15
C TYR A 14 -12.46 3.16 18.81
N HIS A 15 -13.18 4.14 18.30
CA HIS A 15 -13.74 4.12 16.94
C HIS A 15 -13.05 5.20 16.12
N TYR A 16 -12.16 4.80 15.22
CA TYR A 16 -11.34 5.70 14.42
C TYR A 16 -11.40 5.28 12.95
N TRP A 17 -11.84 6.21 12.09
CA TRP A 17 -11.93 5.99 10.63
C TRP A 17 -12.70 4.72 10.23
N ASP A 18 -13.82 4.45 10.90
CA ASP A 18 -14.64 3.24 10.71
C ASP A 18 -13.87 1.92 10.97
N TYR A 19 -12.93 1.97 11.91
CA TYR A 19 -12.25 0.83 12.51
C TYR A 19 -12.39 0.93 14.03
N SER A 20 -12.71 -0.20 14.66
CA SER A 20 -12.96 -0.28 16.10
C SER A 20 -11.98 -1.25 16.74
N PHE A 21 -11.40 -0.86 17.88
CA PHE A 21 -10.52 -1.72 18.65
C PHE A 21 -10.54 -1.36 20.13
N GLU A 22 -10.17 -2.35 20.96
CA GLU A 22 -10.03 -2.19 22.40
C GLU A 22 -8.63 -1.68 22.72
N TRP A 23 -8.54 -0.52 23.38
CA TRP A 23 -7.26 0.00 23.85
C TRP A 23 -6.82 -0.73 25.12
N THR A 24 -5.54 -1.08 25.18
CA THR A 24 -4.91 -1.85 26.26
C THR A 24 -3.60 -1.20 26.68
N ASP A 25 -3.07 -1.59 27.84
CA ASP A 25 -1.79 -1.07 28.36
C ASP A 25 -0.57 -1.40 27.47
N GLN A 26 -0.72 -2.34 26.54
CA GLN A 26 0.29 -2.69 25.53
C GLN A 26 0.34 -1.73 24.33
N HIS A 27 -0.67 -0.86 24.18
CA HIS A 27 -0.67 0.18 23.16
C HIS A 27 0.28 1.32 23.52
N ARG A 28 0.74 2.04 22.50
CA ARG A 28 1.81 3.05 22.63
C ARG A 28 1.23 4.43 22.91
N PRO A 29 1.68 5.13 23.96
CA PRO A 29 1.23 6.49 24.23
C PRO A 29 1.75 7.47 23.16
N ALA A 30 1.05 8.60 23.00
CA ALA A 30 1.43 9.67 22.07
C ALA A 30 2.88 10.15 22.25
N SER A 31 3.38 10.16 23.50
CA SER A 31 4.74 10.60 23.83
C SER A 31 5.84 9.76 23.18
N GLU A 32 5.57 8.47 22.92
CA GLU A 32 6.53 7.59 22.25
C GLU A 32 6.69 8.02 20.78
N PHE A 33 5.59 8.30 20.10
CA PHE A 33 5.57 8.82 18.73
C PHE A 33 6.18 10.23 18.64
N GLU A 34 5.93 11.10 19.63
CA GLU A 34 6.52 12.44 19.67
C GLU A 34 8.05 12.41 19.75
N SER A 35 8.65 11.41 20.41
CA SER A 35 10.11 11.26 20.39
C SER A 35 10.63 10.88 18.99
N TRP A 36 9.84 10.14 18.23
CA TRP A 36 10.22 9.63 16.91
C TRP A 36 10.15 10.69 15.81
N ILE A 37 9.40 11.77 16.00
CA ILE A 37 9.40 12.87 15.03
C ILE A 37 10.70 13.68 15.04
N HIS A 38 11.52 13.52 16.10
CA HIS A 38 12.80 14.20 16.27
C HIS A 38 14.03 13.31 16.03
N SER A 39 13.82 12.02 15.76
CA SER A 39 14.87 11.06 15.40
C SER A 39 14.75 10.66 13.94
N CYS A 40 15.87 10.22 13.37
CA CYS A 40 15.95 9.77 11.98
C CYS A 40 17.20 8.92 11.78
N ASP A 41 17.33 8.35 10.59
CA ASP A 41 18.51 7.63 10.13
C ASP A 41 19.72 8.58 9.92
N SER A 42 20.40 8.91 11.02
CA SER A 42 21.58 9.78 11.03
C SER A 42 22.75 9.18 10.27
N LEU A 43 22.92 7.86 10.30
CA LEU A 43 23.97 7.16 9.57
C LEU A 43 23.84 7.38 8.05
N ALA A 44 22.63 7.25 7.51
CA ALA A 44 22.41 7.54 6.08
C ALA A 44 22.59 9.03 5.76
N ASP A 45 22.23 9.94 6.67
CA ASP A 45 22.45 11.38 6.53
C ASP A 45 23.94 11.74 6.44
N GLU A 46 24.75 11.25 7.39
CA GLU A 46 26.21 11.42 7.37
C GLU A 46 26.82 10.83 6.10
N CYS A 47 26.40 9.62 5.71
CA CYS A 47 26.87 8.99 4.47
C CYS A 47 26.50 9.81 3.25
N ASN A 48 25.28 10.34 3.16
CA ASN A 48 24.86 11.15 2.02
C ASN A 48 25.65 12.45 1.89
N ASP A 49 26.02 13.08 3.00
CA ASP A 49 26.88 14.26 2.98
C ASP A 49 28.25 13.91 2.37
N ILE A 50 28.88 12.81 2.80
CA ILE A 50 30.14 12.31 2.23
C ILE A 50 29.99 11.98 0.73
N LEU A 51 28.93 11.25 0.35
CA LEU A 51 28.67 10.86 -1.04
C LEU A 51 28.43 12.07 -1.96
N ASN A 52 27.95 13.20 -1.42
CA ASN A 52 27.75 14.42 -2.21
C ASN A 52 29.08 15.09 -2.59
N GLU A 53 30.13 14.92 -1.77
CA GLU A 53 31.47 15.48 -1.99
C GLU A 53 32.30 14.66 -2.99
N LEU A 54 31.96 13.38 -3.17
CA LEU A 54 32.64 12.51 -4.14
C LEU A 54 32.40 12.93 -5.60
N PRO A 55 33.39 12.73 -6.49
CA PRO A 55 33.22 12.96 -7.91
C PRO A 55 32.12 12.04 -8.47
N ALA A 56 31.33 12.55 -9.42
CA ALA A 56 30.31 11.74 -10.08
C ALA A 56 30.97 10.55 -10.83
N PRO A 57 30.34 9.37 -10.89
CA PRO A 57 30.88 8.23 -11.65
C PRO A 57 31.08 8.61 -13.12
N ALA A 58 32.09 8.06 -13.78
CA ALA A 58 32.47 8.40 -15.16
C ALA A 58 31.32 8.27 -16.20
N ASN A 59 30.30 7.45 -15.91
CA ASN A 59 29.13 7.25 -16.78
C ASN A 59 28.01 8.29 -16.59
N ASN A 60 28.17 9.25 -15.66
CA ASN A 60 27.21 10.34 -15.47
C ASN A 60 27.64 11.56 -16.29
N GLU A 61 27.14 11.65 -17.52
CA GLU A 61 27.22 12.88 -18.31
C GLU A 61 26.56 14.04 -17.56
N GLY A 62 27.41 14.89 -16.96
CA GLY A 62 27.07 16.21 -16.45
C GLY A 62 26.51 16.25 -15.03
N GLY A 63 27.39 16.13 -14.02
CA GLY A 63 27.39 16.86 -12.73
C GLY A 63 26.10 17.03 -11.89
N ASN A 64 24.97 16.50 -12.31
CA ASN A 64 23.64 16.81 -11.78
C ASN A 64 23.33 15.87 -10.62
N ILE A 65 23.18 16.45 -9.42
CA ILE A 65 22.87 15.77 -8.17
C ILE A 65 21.65 14.84 -8.29
N SER A 66 20.70 15.14 -9.19
CA SER A 66 19.48 14.34 -9.40
C SER A 66 19.68 12.98 -10.11
N LYS A 67 20.81 12.76 -10.81
CA LYS A 67 21.10 11.52 -11.57
C LYS A 67 22.24 10.69 -10.98
N ARG A 68 22.69 11.01 -9.76
CA ARG A 68 23.76 10.25 -9.11
C ARG A 68 23.20 8.94 -8.55
N ASP A 69 23.66 7.80 -9.05
CA ASP A 69 23.41 6.51 -8.40
C ASP A 69 24.20 6.46 -7.08
N ARG A 70 23.53 6.84 -5.98
CA ARG A 70 24.11 6.92 -4.63
C ARG A 70 24.54 5.54 -4.13
N TYR A 71 23.84 4.48 -4.52
CA TYR A 71 24.24 3.12 -4.18
C TYR A 71 25.55 2.73 -4.88
N ALA A 72 25.70 3.05 -6.16
CA ALA A 72 26.95 2.79 -6.88
C ALA A 72 28.14 3.57 -6.27
N LEU A 73 27.91 4.81 -5.84
CA LEU A 73 28.92 5.59 -5.12
C LEU A 73 29.29 4.96 -3.77
N LEU A 74 28.30 4.55 -2.97
CA LEU A 74 28.53 3.84 -1.71
C LEU A 74 29.33 2.55 -1.95
N LYS A 75 28.88 1.71 -2.89
CA LYS A 75 29.55 0.46 -3.25
C LYS A 75 31.00 0.67 -3.72
N GLY A 76 31.29 1.76 -4.44
CA GLY A 76 32.64 2.04 -4.93
C GLY A 76 33.58 2.68 -3.91
N ASN A 77 33.07 3.16 -2.77
CA ASN A 77 33.84 4.00 -1.84
C ASN A 77 33.69 3.63 -0.37
N HIS A 78 32.95 2.57 -0.02
CA HIS A 78 32.66 2.25 1.38
C HIS A 78 33.94 2.02 2.22
N GLU A 79 34.95 1.36 1.64
CA GLU A 79 36.24 1.09 2.30
C GLU A 79 37.06 2.36 2.57
N ASN A 80 36.76 3.47 1.88
CA ASN A 80 37.53 4.71 1.97
C ASN A 80 37.10 5.62 3.14
N HIS A 81 35.97 5.33 3.81
CA HIS A 81 35.48 6.15 4.91
C HIS A 81 34.74 5.32 5.97
N PRO A 82 35.07 5.45 7.28
CA PRO A 82 34.48 4.62 8.35
C PRO A 82 32.94 4.61 8.38
N LYS A 83 32.30 5.77 8.16
CA LYS A 83 30.82 5.85 8.10
C LYS A 83 30.21 5.13 6.89
N LEU A 84 30.87 5.19 5.73
CA LEU A 84 30.38 4.48 4.55
C LEU A 84 30.53 2.97 4.75
N GLU A 85 31.63 2.52 5.37
CA GLU A 85 31.83 1.13 5.77
C GLU A 85 30.80 0.68 6.82
N GLU A 86 30.49 1.52 7.81
CA GLU A 86 29.46 1.24 8.82
C GLU A 86 28.09 1.02 8.16
N LEU A 87 27.67 1.91 7.26
CA LEU A 87 26.43 1.76 6.51
C LEU A 87 26.46 0.53 5.62
N TRP A 88 27.57 0.30 4.89
CA TRP A 88 27.74 -0.84 4.00
C TRP A 88 27.64 -2.18 4.75
N SER A 89 28.29 -2.28 5.91
CA SER A 89 28.20 -3.45 6.78
C SER A 89 26.78 -3.65 7.29
N GLN A 90 26.11 -2.59 7.75
CA GLN A 90 24.74 -2.68 8.25
C GLN A 90 23.76 -3.17 7.18
N ILE A 91 23.79 -2.61 5.96
CA ILE A 91 22.86 -2.99 4.89
C ILE A 91 23.10 -4.41 4.38
N ASN A 92 24.34 -4.90 4.42
CA ASN A 92 24.67 -6.24 3.92
C ASN A 92 24.60 -7.32 5.02
N THR A 93 24.39 -6.93 6.29
CA THR A 93 24.19 -7.87 7.39
C THR A 93 22.73 -8.34 7.41
N VAL A 94 22.55 -9.67 7.37
CA VAL A 94 21.25 -10.32 7.56
C VAL A 94 21.04 -10.54 9.06
N PRO A 95 19.98 -9.99 9.67
CA PRO A 95 19.71 -10.21 11.09
C PRO A 95 19.40 -11.67 11.43
N ASP A 96 19.78 -12.12 12.62
CA ASP A 96 19.62 -13.51 13.08
C ASP A 96 18.16 -13.99 13.13
N TRP A 97 17.20 -13.07 13.25
CA TRP A 97 15.77 -13.38 13.27
C TRP A 97 15.18 -13.66 11.88
N VAL A 98 15.94 -13.50 10.80
CA VAL A 98 15.45 -13.73 9.43
C VAL A 98 15.37 -15.23 9.13
N ASP A 99 14.13 -15.72 9.00
CA ASP A 99 13.83 -17.03 8.40
C ASP A 99 13.46 -16.85 6.92
N TRP A 100 14.32 -17.30 6.00
CA TRP A 100 14.07 -17.19 4.56
C TRP A 100 12.83 -17.95 4.08
N ALA A 101 12.45 -19.04 4.75
CA ALA A 101 11.21 -19.74 4.44
C ALA A 101 9.99 -18.90 4.87
N GLN A 102 10.09 -18.19 6.00
CA GLN A 102 9.08 -17.23 6.43
C GLN A 102 8.96 -16.06 5.45
N ILE A 103 10.08 -15.48 5.02
CA ILE A 103 10.11 -14.43 4.00
C ILE A 103 9.43 -14.89 2.71
N GLN A 104 9.73 -16.11 2.25
CA GLN A 104 9.07 -16.68 1.06
C GLN A 104 7.55 -16.72 1.22
N ARG A 105 7.04 -17.26 2.34
CA ARG A 105 5.60 -17.33 2.60
C ARG A 105 4.97 -15.94 2.66
N GLY A 106 5.67 -14.95 3.22
CA GLY A 106 5.24 -13.55 3.22
C GLY A 106 5.10 -12.98 1.80
N GLN A 107 6.03 -13.28 0.90
CA GLN A 107 5.93 -12.89 -0.52
C GLN A 107 4.78 -13.61 -1.24
N GLU A 108 4.50 -14.87 -0.88
CA GLU A 108 3.38 -15.62 -1.44
C GLU A 108 2.02 -15.02 -1.05
N VAL A 109 1.88 -14.42 0.14
CA VAL A 109 0.69 -13.64 0.52
C VAL A 109 0.47 -12.49 -0.46
N TYR A 110 1.52 -11.75 -0.83
CA TYR A 110 1.43 -10.69 -1.84
C TYR A 110 0.90 -11.24 -3.17
N TRP A 111 1.48 -12.33 -3.67
CA TRP A 111 1.06 -12.89 -4.96
C TRP A 111 -0.31 -13.54 -4.93
N ARG A 112 -0.74 -14.09 -3.80
CA ARG A 112 -2.09 -14.65 -3.60
C ARG A 112 -3.16 -13.59 -3.66
N TYR A 113 -2.91 -12.44 -3.04
CA TYR A 113 -3.86 -11.33 -2.93
C TYR A 113 -3.41 -10.08 -3.71
N MET A 114 -2.63 -10.25 -4.79
CA MET A 114 -1.97 -9.16 -5.52
C MET A 114 -2.89 -7.97 -5.83
N LEU A 115 -4.08 -8.23 -6.38
CA LEU A 115 -5.01 -7.16 -6.74
C LEU A 115 -5.59 -6.45 -5.49
N PRO A 116 -6.18 -7.17 -4.51
CA PRO A 116 -6.59 -6.56 -3.23
C PRO A 116 -5.48 -5.80 -2.49
N ILE A 117 -4.26 -6.31 -2.48
CA ILE A 117 -3.09 -5.66 -1.85
C ILE A 117 -2.71 -4.41 -2.65
N ALA A 118 -2.61 -4.48 -3.98
CA ALA A 118 -2.32 -3.31 -4.81
C ALA A 118 -3.37 -2.19 -4.63
N ASN A 119 -4.65 -2.55 -4.50
CA ASN A 119 -5.72 -1.62 -4.20
C ASN A 119 -5.57 -1.01 -2.80
N SER A 120 -5.22 -1.82 -1.79
CA SER A 120 -4.91 -1.34 -0.45
C SER A 120 -3.72 -0.38 -0.46
N LEU A 121 -2.61 -0.74 -1.07
CA LEU A 121 -1.43 0.12 -1.18
C LEU A 121 -1.74 1.46 -1.86
N THR A 122 -2.54 1.44 -2.92
CA THR A 122 -2.85 2.66 -3.69
C THR A 122 -3.87 3.55 -3.00
N TYR A 123 -5.00 2.99 -2.55
CA TYR A 123 -6.14 3.79 -2.11
C TYR A 123 -6.27 3.85 -0.59
N ASN A 124 -5.78 2.86 0.16
CA ASN A 124 -5.78 2.88 1.63
C ASN A 124 -4.47 3.47 2.18
N SER A 125 -3.34 2.86 1.83
CA SER A 125 -2.02 3.22 2.35
C SER A 125 -1.58 4.58 1.85
N LEU A 126 -1.53 4.77 0.52
CA LEU A 126 -1.09 6.03 -0.06
C LEU A 126 -2.17 7.12 0.04
N LEU A 127 -3.32 6.94 -0.60
CA LEU A 127 -4.34 7.99 -0.65
C LEU A 127 -4.91 8.28 0.74
N GLY A 128 -5.29 7.24 1.49
CA GLY A 128 -5.75 7.39 2.88
C GLY A 128 -4.65 7.94 3.80
N GLY A 129 -3.40 7.54 3.59
CA GLY A 129 -2.24 8.07 4.30
C GLY A 129 -2.00 9.57 4.11
N MET A 130 -2.58 10.21 3.07
CA MET A 130 -2.58 11.67 2.95
C MET A 130 -3.40 12.36 4.06
N GLY A 131 -4.18 11.60 4.84
CA GLY A 131 -4.82 12.08 6.06
C GLY A 131 -3.89 12.18 7.27
N ALA A 132 -2.68 11.64 7.20
CA ALA A 132 -1.68 11.81 8.24
C ALA A 132 -1.05 13.22 8.18
N ILE A 133 -0.81 13.80 9.35
CA ILE A 133 -0.49 15.24 9.48
C ILE A 133 0.87 15.63 8.89
N ARG A 134 1.86 14.73 8.90
CA ARG A 134 3.27 15.05 8.56
C ARG A 134 3.69 14.61 7.16
N VAL A 135 3.31 13.41 6.75
CA VAL A 135 3.76 12.83 5.47
C VAL A 135 3.40 13.71 4.27
N GLY A 136 2.20 14.29 4.28
CA GLY A 136 1.74 15.18 3.21
C GLY A 136 2.61 16.42 3.03
N GLU A 137 3.16 16.95 4.12
CA GLU A 137 4.02 18.13 4.12
C GLU A 137 5.38 17.84 3.49
N THR A 138 6.01 16.72 3.84
CA THR A 138 7.26 16.29 3.19
C THR A 138 7.04 16.03 1.71
N LEU A 139 5.96 15.32 1.37
CA LEU A 139 5.63 14.96 0.00
C LEU A 139 5.32 16.16 -0.89
N SER A 140 4.57 17.14 -0.38
CA SER A 140 4.15 18.32 -1.14
C SER A 140 5.35 19.13 -1.65
N ARG A 141 6.44 19.21 -0.86
CA ARG A 141 7.68 19.96 -1.14
C ARG A 141 8.55 19.33 -2.23
N THR A 142 8.41 18.02 -2.47
CA THR A 142 9.12 17.35 -3.58
C THR A 142 8.53 17.73 -4.94
N GLY A 143 7.22 18.03 -5.01
CA GLY A 143 6.49 18.23 -6.26
C GLY A 143 6.13 16.93 -7.00
N GLY A 144 6.53 15.76 -6.50
CA GLY A 144 6.32 14.46 -7.14
C GLY A 144 4.88 13.94 -7.10
N PHE A 145 3.97 14.65 -6.43
CA PHE A 145 2.54 14.34 -6.35
C PHE A 145 1.64 15.32 -7.11
N GLY A 146 2.21 16.09 -8.05
CA GLY A 146 1.39 16.81 -9.02
C GLY A 146 0.60 15.85 -9.92
N ALA A 147 -0.65 16.16 -10.26
CA ALA A 147 -1.52 15.28 -11.04
C ALA A 147 -0.92 14.78 -12.37
N ASN A 148 -0.03 15.56 -13.00
CA ASN A 148 0.64 15.19 -14.25
C ASN A 148 1.84 14.23 -14.08
N VAL A 149 2.37 14.08 -12.86
CA VAL A 149 3.62 13.33 -12.59
C VAL A 149 3.43 12.19 -11.59
N VAL A 150 2.35 12.25 -10.78
CA VAL A 150 2.07 11.30 -9.70
C VAL A 150 2.07 9.86 -10.20
N ARG A 151 1.46 9.59 -11.36
CA ARG A 151 1.42 8.26 -11.96
C ARG A 151 2.80 7.63 -12.11
N ARG A 152 3.77 8.37 -12.64
CA ARG A 152 5.14 7.86 -12.83
C ARG A 152 5.80 7.55 -11.49
N ARG A 153 5.60 8.42 -10.49
CA ARG A 153 6.09 8.18 -9.12
C ARG A 153 5.47 6.91 -8.53
N LEU A 154 4.19 6.65 -8.78
CA LEU A 154 3.52 5.44 -8.31
C LEU A 154 4.02 4.17 -9.01
N LEU A 155 4.40 4.26 -10.28
CA LEU A 155 5.06 3.14 -10.97
C LEU A 155 6.44 2.84 -10.39
N GLU A 156 7.22 3.86 -9.98
CA GLU A 156 8.49 3.68 -9.27
C GLU A 156 8.27 2.94 -7.94
N THR A 157 7.25 3.34 -7.17
CA THR A 157 6.83 2.65 -5.94
C THR A 157 6.33 1.23 -6.20
N ALA A 158 5.59 0.99 -7.28
CA ALA A 158 5.13 -0.33 -7.67
C ALA A 158 6.29 -1.26 -8.05
N GLN A 159 7.35 -0.72 -8.68
CA GLN A 159 8.58 -1.47 -8.93
C GLN A 159 9.26 -1.89 -7.62
N HIS A 160 9.36 -1.00 -6.62
CA HIS A 160 9.89 -1.37 -5.31
C HIS A 160 9.09 -2.52 -4.68
N ALA A 161 7.76 -2.41 -4.66
CA ALA A 161 6.88 -3.45 -4.15
C ALA A 161 7.05 -4.78 -4.92
N PHE A 162 7.19 -4.73 -6.24
CA PHE A 162 7.49 -5.90 -7.06
C PHE A 162 8.82 -6.54 -6.67
N GLN A 163 9.90 -5.75 -6.60
CA GLN A 163 11.25 -6.24 -6.32
C GLN A 163 11.30 -6.89 -4.93
N VAL A 164 10.71 -6.27 -3.91
CA VAL A 164 10.57 -6.84 -2.55
C VAL A 164 9.83 -8.18 -2.55
N ASN A 165 8.80 -8.34 -3.39
CA ASN A 165 7.96 -9.55 -3.41
C ASN A 165 8.36 -10.58 -4.46
N SER A 166 9.38 -10.32 -5.28
CA SER A 166 9.67 -11.14 -6.46
C SER A 166 10.15 -12.56 -6.12
N SER A 167 11.13 -12.67 -5.21
CA SER A 167 11.72 -13.93 -4.74
C SER A 167 12.52 -13.73 -3.44
N VAL A 168 12.85 -14.83 -2.76
CA VAL A 168 13.74 -14.82 -1.59
C VAL A 168 15.11 -14.24 -1.93
N ASP A 169 15.68 -14.62 -3.07
CA ASP A 169 16.99 -14.14 -3.52
C ASP A 169 16.99 -12.63 -3.75
N SER A 170 15.85 -12.06 -4.14
CA SER A 170 15.69 -10.61 -4.27
C SER A 170 15.86 -9.86 -2.94
N MET A 171 15.52 -10.51 -1.82
CA MET A 171 15.67 -9.92 -0.48
C MET A 171 17.00 -10.26 0.19
N ARG A 172 17.84 -11.13 -0.40
CA ARG A 172 19.20 -11.37 0.08
C ARG A 172 20.10 -10.18 -0.24
N PRO A 173 21.18 -9.94 0.52
CA PRO A 173 22.15 -8.89 0.19
C PRO A 173 22.61 -9.00 -1.27
N GLY A 174 22.44 -7.90 -2.02
CA GLY A 174 22.75 -7.81 -3.45
C GLY A 174 21.59 -8.18 -4.40
N GLY A 175 20.47 -8.70 -3.88
CA GLY A 175 19.24 -8.95 -4.66
C GLY A 175 18.44 -7.68 -4.95
N ASP A 176 17.57 -7.71 -5.96
CA ASP A 176 16.92 -6.50 -6.48
C ASP A 176 16.06 -5.76 -5.44
N GLY A 177 15.34 -6.49 -4.57
CA GLY A 177 14.53 -5.96 -3.48
C GLY A 177 15.38 -5.33 -2.39
N HIS A 178 16.46 -6.01 -1.99
CA HIS A 178 17.47 -5.46 -1.08
C HIS A 178 18.06 -4.16 -1.62
N LEU A 179 18.53 -4.16 -2.87
CA LEU A 179 19.09 -2.98 -3.52
C LEU A 179 18.07 -1.85 -3.68
N ALA A 180 16.81 -2.17 -3.96
CA ALA A 180 15.73 -1.20 -4.01
C ALA A 180 15.51 -0.53 -2.65
N CYS A 181 15.45 -1.31 -1.56
CA CYS A 181 15.33 -0.77 -0.19
C CYS A 181 16.50 0.16 0.15
N VAL A 182 17.74 -0.25 -0.15
CA VAL A 182 18.95 0.57 0.11
C VAL A 182 18.94 1.87 -0.71
N ARG A 183 18.56 1.81 -1.99
CA ARG A 183 18.45 3.01 -2.83
C ARG A 183 17.39 3.97 -2.30
N VAL A 184 16.24 3.46 -1.86
CA VAL A 184 15.18 4.29 -1.25
C VAL A 184 15.64 4.89 0.08
N ARG A 185 16.37 4.14 0.92
CA ARG A 185 17.00 4.66 2.16
C ARG A 185 17.90 5.85 1.89
N LEU A 186 18.81 5.72 0.93
CA LEU A 186 19.71 6.81 0.50
C LEU A 186 18.94 7.98 -0.11
N LEU A 187 17.89 7.72 -0.90
CA LEU A 187 17.01 8.77 -1.44
C LEU A 187 16.29 9.54 -0.34
N HIS A 188 15.72 8.85 0.64
CA HIS A 188 15.01 9.45 1.78
C HIS A 188 15.91 10.38 2.56
N SER A 189 17.11 9.91 2.91
CA SER A 189 18.09 10.78 3.57
C SER A 189 18.48 11.98 2.69
N ALA A 190 18.71 11.80 1.39
CA ALA A 190 19.00 12.92 0.49
C ALA A 190 17.86 13.96 0.41
N VAL A 191 16.60 13.51 0.43
CA VAL A 191 15.41 14.37 0.51
C VAL A 191 15.39 15.14 1.83
N ARG A 192 15.61 14.46 2.97
CA ARG A 192 15.65 15.06 4.30
C ARG A 192 16.71 16.15 4.39
N ARG A 193 17.96 15.82 4.06
CA ARG A 193 19.08 16.79 4.02
C ARG A 193 18.76 17.98 3.13
N LYS A 194 18.13 17.74 1.97
CA LYS A 194 17.75 18.83 1.06
C LYS A 194 16.70 19.74 1.65
N ILE A 195 15.64 19.21 2.27
CA ILE A 195 14.60 20.04 2.92
C ILE A 195 15.22 20.84 4.06
N MET A 196 16.05 20.21 4.91
CA MET A 196 16.71 20.91 6.03
C MET A 196 17.61 22.06 5.55
N SER A 197 18.37 21.88 4.47
CA SER A 197 19.16 22.97 3.87
C SER A 197 18.31 24.13 3.35
N LEU A 198 17.03 23.90 3.02
CA LEU A 198 16.10 24.97 2.61
C LEU A 198 15.51 25.67 3.84
N VAL A 199 15.25 24.93 4.92
CA VAL A 199 14.80 25.51 6.21
C VAL A 199 15.87 26.44 6.80
N GLU A 200 17.14 26.08 6.70
CA GLU A 200 18.24 26.97 7.13
C GLU A 200 18.25 28.30 6.38
N ARG A 201 17.84 28.29 5.11
CA ARG A 201 17.76 29.49 4.27
C ARG A 201 16.47 30.30 4.49
N ASP A 202 15.37 29.59 4.75
CA ASP A 202 14.06 30.16 5.02
C ASP A 202 13.31 29.26 6.03
N PRO A 203 13.32 29.63 7.32
CA PRO A 203 12.65 28.85 8.37
C PRO A 203 11.14 28.68 8.17
N THR A 204 10.50 29.50 7.33
CA THR A 204 9.07 29.39 7.02
C THR A 204 8.76 28.31 5.99
N TYR A 205 9.79 27.75 5.34
CA TYR A 205 9.64 26.73 4.29
C TYR A 205 9.03 25.42 4.80
N TYR A 206 9.44 24.95 5.98
CA TYR A 206 8.95 23.73 6.62
C TYR A 206 8.94 23.92 8.13
N ASP A 207 7.78 23.73 8.76
CA ASP A 207 7.61 23.86 10.20
C ASP A 207 8.11 22.61 10.92
N VAL A 208 9.40 22.61 11.24
CA VAL A 208 10.08 21.47 11.92
C VAL A 208 9.54 21.25 13.33
N GLN A 209 9.06 22.30 14.01
CA GLN A 209 8.50 22.17 15.35
C GLN A 209 7.17 21.41 15.32
N LYS A 210 6.31 21.73 14.34
CA LYS A 210 5.02 21.08 14.19
C LYS A 210 5.13 19.68 13.56
N TYR A 211 5.98 19.52 12.55
CA TYR A 211 6.01 18.29 11.74
C TYR A 211 7.20 17.37 12.04
N GLY A 212 8.15 17.79 12.87
CA GLY A 212 9.38 17.04 13.14
C GLY A 212 10.39 17.15 12.00
N LEU A 213 11.40 16.29 12.02
CA LEU A 213 12.33 16.17 10.89
C LEU A 213 11.60 15.53 9.69
N PRO A 214 11.87 15.97 8.44
CA PRO A 214 11.29 15.31 7.27
C PRO A 214 11.74 13.85 7.19
N ILE A 215 10.81 12.91 6.99
CA ILE A 215 11.16 11.47 6.93
C ILE A 215 11.85 11.04 8.23
N ASN A 216 11.32 11.47 9.37
CA ASN A 216 11.76 11.02 10.68
C ASN A 216 11.44 9.52 10.91
N ASP A 217 11.84 8.97 12.04
CA ASP A 217 11.63 7.56 12.36
C ASP A 217 10.15 7.19 12.43
N LEU A 218 9.28 8.12 12.84
CA LEU A 218 7.83 7.93 12.80
C LEU A 218 7.31 7.85 11.37
N ASP A 219 7.69 8.78 10.49
CA ASP A 219 7.33 8.75 9.07
C ASP A 219 7.80 7.45 8.40
N ALA A 220 9.02 7.01 8.73
CA ALA A 220 9.62 5.79 8.18
C ALA A 220 8.86 4.54 8.67
N PHE A 221 8.63 4.41 9.98
CA PHE A 221 7.82 3.35 10.56
C PHE A 221 6.38 3.36 10.00
N ALA A 222 5.71 4.51 10.01
CA ALA A 222 4.35 4.68 9.54
C ALA A 222 4.22 4.28 8.07
N THR A 223 5.20 4.63 7.24
CA THR A 223 5.24 4.19 5.85
C THR A 223 5.28 2.67 5.79
N ILE A 224 6.22 1.98 6.44
CA ILE A 224 6.27 0.50 6.44
C ILE A 224 4.98 -0.11 7.01
N ASN A 225 4.42 0.47 8.07
CA ASN A 225 3.14 0.06 8.66
C ASN A 225 2.01 0.09 7.63
N THR A 226 1.97 1.12 6.78
CA THR A 226 0.94 1.21 5.73
C THR A 226 1.10 0.17 4.62
N TYR A 227 2.31 -0.35 4.37
CA TYR A 227 2.52 -1.46 3.42
C TYR A 227 2.25 -2.85 4.03
N SER A 228 2.21 -2.92 5.35
CA SER A 228 2.16 -4.15 6.13
C SER A 228 0.84 -4.23 6.92
N SER A 229 0.84 -3.74 8.17
CA SER A 229 -0.27 -3.76 9.10
C SER A 229 -1.58 -3.21 8.52
N THR A 230 -1.54 -2.03 7.89
CA THR A 230 -2.73 -1.43 7.29
C THR A 230 -3.31 -2.31 6.19
N VAL A 231 -2.46 -2.96 5.38
CA VAL A 231 -2.93 -3.90 4.34
C VAL A 231 -3.69 -5.06 4.96
N ILE A 232 -3.17 -5.67 6.02
CA ILE A 232 -3.73 -6.92 6.55
C ILE A 232 -4.91 -6.73 7.52
N TRP A 233 -4.97 -5.61 8.24
CA TRP A 233 -6.03 -5.35 9.22
C TRP A 233 -7.08 -4.33 8.79
N LEU A 234 -6.81 -3.50 7.76
CA LEU A 234 -7.80 -2.59 7.17
C LEU A 234 -8.10 -2.94 5.72
N GLY A 235 -7.07 -2.97 4.88
CA GLY A 235 -7.20 -3.08 3.43
C GLY A 235 -7.86 -4.37 2.96
N LEU A 236 -7.33 -5.53 3.37
CA LEU A 236 -7.85 -6.85 3.00
C LEU A 236 -9.22 -7.13 3.62
N PRO A 237 -9.46 -6.90 4.93
CA PRO A 237 -10.77 -7.15 5.55
C PRO A 237 -11.89 -6.30 4.94
N ARG A 238 -11.63 -5.04 4.56
CA ARG A 238 -12.61 -4.17 3.86
C ARG A 238 -12.96 -4.66 2.45
N GLN A 239 -12.18 -5.57 1.89
CA GLN A 239 -12.47 -6.28 0.64
C GLN A 239 -13.03 -7.69 0.87
N GLY A 240 -13.22 -8.08 2.14
CA GLY A 240 -13.74 -9.37 2.59
C GLY A 240 -12.70 -10.50 2.65
N ILE A 241 -11.41 -10.17 2.67
CA ILE A 241 -10.31 -11.13 2.77
C ILE A 241 -9.72 -11.04 4.18
N ASN A 242 -9.70 -12.17 4.88
CA ASN A 242 -9.05 -12.28 6.19
C ASN A 242 -7.93 -13.31 6.07
N LEU A 243 -6.72 -12.90 6.47
CA LEU A 243 -5.54 -13.75 6.47
C LEU A 243 -5.56 -14.71 7.67
N SER A 244 -4.96 -15.89 7.52
CA SER A 244 -4.68 -16.75 8.67
C SER A 244 -3.62 -16.11 9.58
N GLU A 245 -3.53 -16.54 10.84
CA GLU A 245 -2.50 -16.07 11.77
C GLU A 245 -1.09 -16.25 11.21
N GLN A 246 -0.81 -17.41 10.60
CA GLN A 246 0.47 -17.68 9.94
C GLN A 246 0.75 -16.71 8.78
N GLU A 247 -0.24 -16.42 7.92
CA GLU A 247 -0.07 -15.46 6.83
C GLU A 247 0.20 -14.04 7.37
N GLN A 248 -0.40 -13.67 8.51
CA GLN A 248 -0.14 -12.38 9.17
C GLN A 248 1.31 -12.33 9.68
N GLU A 249 1.78 -13.35 10.39
CA GLU A 249 3.17 -13.42 10.88
C GLU A 249 4.18 -13.41 9.72
N ASP A 250 3.95 -14.21 8.68
CA ASP A 250 4.84 -14.30 7.53
C ASP A 250 4.92 -12.96 6.75
N TYR A 251 3.78 -12.29 6.56
CA TYR A 251 3.74 -11.00 5.86
C TYR A 251 4.40 -9.89 6.69
N ILE A 252 4.18 -9.86 8.01
CA ILE A 252 4.83 -8.89 8.90
C ILE A 252 6.34 -9.11 8.96
N ALA A 253 6.82 -10.36 8.99
CA ALA A 253 8.25 -10.66 8.98
C ALA A 253 8.96 -10.15 7.70
N LEU A 254 8.32 -10.25 6.53
CA LEU A 254 8.84 -9.65 5.30
C LEU A 254 9.04 -8.13 5.46
N TRP A 255 8.03 -7.43 5.96
CA TRP A 255 8.10 -5.98 6.12
C TRP A 255 8.99 -5.54 7.28
N ARG A 256 9.23 -6.39 8.28
CA ARG A 256 10.30 -6.19 9.28
C ARG A 256 11.68 -6.17 8.62
N LEU A 257 11.93 -7.05 7.66
CA LEU A 257 13.18 -7.06 6.89
C LEU A 257 13.32 -5.84 5.99
N VAL A 258 12.23 -5.41 5.36
CA VAL A 258 12.21 -4.13 4.63
C VAL A 258 12.53 -2.96 5.55
N ALA A 259 11.91 -2.89 6.74
CA ALA A 259 12.20 -1.83 7.72
C ALA A 259 13.70 -1.80 8.09
N TRP A 260 14.30 -2.96 8.36
CA TRP A 260 15.73 -3.09 8.63
C TRP A 260 16.60 -2.54 7.49
N TYR A 261 16.37 -2.98 6.25
CA TYR A 261 17.15 -2.51 5.10
C TYR A 261 16.93 -1.02 4.79
N MET A 262 15.75 -0.50 5.10
CA MET A 262 15.41 0.91 4.93
C MET A 262 15.89 1.82 6.08
N GLY A 263 16.50 1.26 7.13
CA GLY A 263 16.94 2.04 8.29
C GLY A 263 15.79 2.58 9.14
N ALA A 264 14.61 1.97 9.06
CA ALA A 264 13.43 2.33 9.84
C ALA A 264 13.32 1.48 11.12
N PRO A 265 12.57 1.94 12.15
CA PRO A 265 12.30 1.12 13.33
C PRO A 265 11.66 -0.24 12.97
N ALA A 266 12.40 -1.33 13.23
CA ALA A 266 11.97 -2.70 12.91
C ALA A 266 11.35 -3.45 14.10
N GLU A 267 11.60 -2.99 15.33
CA GLU A 267 11.06 -3.55 16.58
C GLU A 267 9.52 -3.67 16.60
N PRO A 268 8.75 -2.70 16.05
CA PRO A 268 7.30 -2.80 16.00
C PRO A 268 6.79 -4.02 15.23
N PHE A 269 7.60 -4.55 14.30
CA PHE A 269 7.24 -5.64 13.39
C PHE A 269 7.79 -7.00 13.85
N GLU A 270 8.22 -7.15 15.11
CA GLU A 270 8.73 -8.44 15.65
C GLU A 270 7.73 -9.59 15.58
N SER A 271 6.44 -9.29 15.68
CA SER A 271 5.34 -10.24 15.51
C SER A 271 4.10 -9.53 14.98
N ALA A 272 3.16 -10.27 14.42
CA ALA A 272 1.90 -9.71 13.95
C ALA A 272 1.10 -9.07 15.11
N ALA A 273 1.08 -9.70 16.29
CA ALA A 273 0.42 -9.14 17.46
C ALA A 273 0.99 -7.77 17.86
N LYS A 274 2.32 -7.64 17.87
CA LYS A 274 3.00 -6.39 18.20
C LYS A 274 2.76 -5.33 17.12
N ALA A 275 2.90 -5.69 15.85
CA ALA A 275 2.66 -4.80 14.72
C ALA A 275 1.24 -4.23 14.72
N LYS A 276 0.26 -5.06 15.11
CA LYS A 276 -1.14 -4.62 15.23
C LYS A 276 -1.30 -3.54 16.31
N LEU A 277 -0.77 -3.75 17.51
CA LEU A 277 -0.83 -2.77 18.60
C LEU A 277 -0.19 -1.44 18.21
N TRP A 278 0.98 -1.49 17.56
CA TRP A 278 1.65 -0.29 17.05
C TRP A 278 0.84 0.41 15.96
N SER A 279 0.24 -0.35 15.03
CA SER A 279 -0.63 0.21 13.98
C SER A 279 -1.88 0.88 14.56
N GLU A 280 -2.50 0.26 15.55
CA GLU A 280 -3.68 0.78 16.24
C GLU A 280 -3.35 2.06 17.00
N SER A 281 -2.18 2.08 17.65
CA SER A 281 -1.65 3.27 18.32
C SER A 281 -1.36 4.41 17.33
N LEU A 282 -0.80 4.09 16.14
CA LEU A 282 -0.54 5.08 15.10
C LEU A 282 -1.82 5.75 14.58
N LEU A 283 -2.90 4.99 14.40
CA LEU A 283 -4.19 5.50 13.87
C LEU A 283 -4.76 6.64 14.72
N ILE A 284 -4.58 6.59 16.04
CA ILE A 284 -5.10 7.61 16.96
C ILE A 284 -4.22 8.86 16.97
N ASN A 285 -2.90 8.71 16.80
CA ASN A 285 -1.95 9.78 17.06
C ASN A 285 -1.57 10.60 15.81
N GLU A 286 -1.59 10.00 14.62
CA GLU A 286 -1.01 10.64 13.42
C GLU A 286 -2.02 11.17 12.40
N PHE A 287 -3.27 10.74 12.47
CA PHE A 287 -4.29 11.13 11.48
C PHE A 287 -4.99 12.43 11.88
N ALA A 288 -4.56 13.53 11.28
CA ALA A 288 -5.22 14.83 11.33
C ALA A 288 -5.18 15.48 9.93
N PRO A 289 -6.17 15.21 9.06
CA PRO A 289 -6.16 15.62 7.66
C PRO A 289 -6.01 17.13 7.46
N THR A 290 -5.08 17.53 6.59
CA THR A 290 -4.77 18.93 6.26
C THR A 290 -5.18 19.28 4.82
N ASP A 291 -5.26 20.56 4.48
CA ASP A 291 -5.52 21.00 3.10
C ASP A 291 -4.47 20.47 2.11
N THR A 292 -3.20 20.43 2.53
CA THR A 292 -2.12 19.77 1.78
C THR A 292 -2.48 18.31 1.49
N GLY A 293 -2.88 17.55 2.50
CA GLY A 293 -3.30 16.15 2.36
C GLY A 293 -4.46 15.98 1.37
N ARG A 294 -5.48 16.84 1.46
CA ARG A 294 -6.65 16.85 0.56
C ARG A 294 -6.22 17.08 -0.90
N ILE A 295 -5.29 18.00 -1.15
CA ILE A 295 -4.73 18.27 -2.49
C ILE A 295 -4.00 17.04 -3.04
N LEU A 296 -3.16 16.39 -2.23
CA LEU A 296 -2.40 15.22 -2.65
C LEU A 296 -3.32 14.03 -2.96
N ALA A 297 -4.30 13.76 -2.09
CA ALA A 297 -5.31 12.72 -2.29
C ALA A 297 -6.07 12.93 -3.62
N LYS A 298 -6.52 14.16 -3.89
CA LYS A 298 -7.19 14.51 -5.14
C LYS A 298 -6.30 14.32 -6.36
N ASN A 299 -5.04 14.71 -6.28
CA ASN A 299 -4.08 14.57 -7.37
C ASN A 299 -3.80 13.10 -7.71
N ILE A 300 -3.75 12.20 -6.72
CA ILE A 300 -3.57 10.76 -6.94
C ILE A 300 -4.71 10.22 -7.81
N VAL A 301 -5.96 10.51 -7.47
CA VAL A 301 -7.13 10.07 -8.24
C VAL A 301 -7.11 10.66 -9.66
N ILE A 302 -6.84 11.95 -9.80
CA ILE A 302 -6.80 12.61 -11.12
C ILE A 302 -5.68 12.04 -12.00
N GLY A 303 -4.49 11.84 -11.44
CA GLY A 303 -3.34 11.36 -12.19
C GLY A 303 -3.41 9.90 -12.59
N MET A 304 -4.23 9.10 -11.90
CA MET A 304 -4.43 7.67 -12.18
C MET A 304 -5.65 7.39 -13.06
N GLU A 305 -6.55 8.37 -13.23
CA GLU A 305 -7.82 8.21 -13.95
C GLU A 305 -7.60 7.69 -15.38
N ASN A 306 -8.25 6.56 -15.68
CA ASN A 306 -8.23 5.90 -16.99
C ASN A 306 -6.82 5.65 -17.53
N THR A 307 -5.85 5.41 -16.65
CA THR A 307 -4.48 5.07 -17.03
C THR A 307 -4.17 3.60 -16.84
N ALA A 308 -3.22 3.08 -17.61
CA ALA A 308 -2.80 1.69 -17.50
C ALA A 308 -2.17 1.39 -16.12
N PRO A 309 -2.30 0.14 -15.61
CA PRO A 309 -2.93 -1.01 -16.30
C PRO A 309 -4.43 -1.16 -16.00
N ALA A 310 -4.94 -0.48 -14.96
CA ALA A 310 -6.29 -0.69 -14.47
C ALA A 310 -7.37 0.02 -15.31
N TYR A 311 -7.03 1.14 -15.96
CA TYR A 311 -7.96 1.99 -16.70
C TYR A 311 -9.26 2.32 -15.94
N ALA A 312 -9.16 2.47 -14.61
CA ALA A 312 -10.31 2.73 -13.73
C ALA A 312 -10.84 4.16 -13.91
N SER A 313 -12.16 4.32 -13.89
CA SER A 313 -12.79 5.63 -13.86
C SER A 313 -12.53 6.34 -12.54
N LYS A 314 -12.61 7.67 -12.54
CA LYS A 314 -12.44 8.47 -11.32
C LYS A 314 -13.44 8.05 -10.24
N GLU A 315 -14.70 7.90 -10.62
CA GLU A 315 -15.77 7.59 -9.69
C GLU A 315 -15.66 6.16 -9.13
N PHE A 316 -15.09 5.21 -9.89
CA PHE A 316 -14.73 3.90 -9.37
C PHE A 316 -13.61 3.98 -8.33
N MET A 317 -12.57 4.77 -8.61
CA MET A 317 -11.47 4.98 -7.67
C MET A 317 -11.92 5.70 -6.40
N ASP A 318 -12.82 6.69 -6.50
CA ASP A 318 -13.43 7.34 -5.33
C ASP A 318 -14.21 6.31 -4.50
N ALA A 319 -14.98 5.43 -5.15
CA ALA A 319 -15.75 4.38 -4.50
C ALA A 319 -14.86 3.38 -3.76
N LEU A 320 -13.77 2.96 -4.40
CA LEU A 320 -12.79 2.05 -3.82
C LEU A 320 -12.02 2.71 -2.66
N SER A 321 -11.68 4.00 -2.80
CA SER A 321 -11.06 4.78 -1.72
C SER A 321 -11.98 4.86 -0.51
N ARG A 322 -13.29 5.08 -0.71
CA ARG A 322 -14.28 5.05 0.38
C ARG A 322 -14.43 3.69 1.03
N LEU A 323 -14.53 2.64 0.22
CA LEU A 323 -14.59 1.26 0.73
C LEU A 323 -13.41 0.96 1.65
N LEU A 324 -12.20 1.39 1.27
CA LEU A 324 -10.99 1.03 1.97
C LEU A 324 -10.61 1.98 3.12
N ASN A 325 -11.04 3.23 3.12
CA ASN A 325 -10.72 4.21 4.17
C ASN A 325 -11.87 4.45 5.17
N GLY A 326 -13.08 4.01 4.85
CA GLY A 326 -14.28 4.38 5.60
C GLY A 326 -14.82 5.74 5.16
N ASP A 327 -16.07 6.01 5.51
CA ASP A 327 -16.75 7.26 5.18
C ASP A 327 -16.17 8.44 5.98
N GLN A 328 -15.76 8.23 7.23
CA GLN A 328 -15.24 9.32 8.08
C GLN A 328 -13.95 9.95 7.51
N LEU A 329 -12.93 9.12 7.23
CA LEU A 329 -11.66 9.62 6.69
C LEU A 329 -11.84 10.15 5.26
N SER A 330 -12.72 9.51 4.50
CA SER A 330 -13.03 9.94 3.13
C SER A 330 -13.72 11.29 3.08
N ASP A 331 -14.65 11.57 3.99
CA ASP A 331 -15.29 12.89 4.14
C ASP A 331 -14.22 13.93 4.53
N GLU A 332 -13.32 13.60 5.46
CA GLU A 332 -12.17 14.45 5.83
C GLU A 332 -11.07 14.57 4.76
N LEU A 333 -11.10 13.77 3.70
CA LEU A 333 -10.22 13.94 2.54
C LEU A 333 -10.95 14.56 1.34
N HIS A 334 -12.21 14.98 1.53
CA HIS A 334 -13.10 15.48 0.48
C HIS A 334 -13.27 14.50 -0.70
N ILE A 335 -13.25 13.20 -0.42
CA ILE A 335 -13.54 12.17 -1.41
C ILE A 335 -15.06 12.13 -1.65
N PRO A 336 -15.53 12.32 -2.90
CA PRO A 336 -16.96 12.38 -3.20
C PRO A 336 -17.72 11.15 -2.74
N ARG A 337 -19.00 11.33 -2.34
CA ARG A 337 -19.89 10.24 -1.96
C ARG A 337 -20.17 9.30 -3.12
N THR A 338 -20.10 8.00 -2.85
CA THR A 338 -20.34 6.96 -3.85
C THR A 338 -21.81 6.88 -4.24
N SER A 339 -22.11 6.93 -5.53
CA SER A 339 -23.46 6.71 -6.05
C SER A 339 -23.90 5.24 -5.89
N LEU A 340 -25.20 4.98 -5.93
CA LEU A 340 -25.73 3.61 -5.82
C LEU A 340 -25.11 2.66 -6.85
N TYR A 341 -24.91 3.13 -8.08
CA TYR A 341 -24.27 2.38 -9.15
C TYR A 341 -22.86 1.91 -8.75
N TYR A 342 -21.98 2.81 -8.31
CA TYR A 342 -20.62 2.44 -7.91
C TYR A 342 -20.58 1.63 -6.62
N ARG A 343 -21.54 1.81 -5.70
CA ARG A 343 -21.71 0.91 -4.56
C ARG A 343 -21.97 -0.53 -5.01
N MET A 344 -22.87 -0.74 -5.98
CA MET A 344 -23.11 -2.07 -6.55
C MET A 344 -21.85 -2.65 -7.21
N LEU A 345 -21.05 -1.82 -7.90
CA LEU A 345 -19.77 -2.28 -8.46
C LEU A 345 -18.77 -2.71 -7.38
N MET A 346 -18.71 -2.01 -6.24
CA MET A 346 -17.88 -2.43 -5.10
C MET A 346 -18.32 -3.79 -4.55
N TRP A 347 -19.63 -4.02 -4.42
CA TRP A 347 -20.16 -5.33 -4.02
C TRP A 347 -19.73 -6.45 -4.97
N GLY A 348 -19.88 -6.22 -6.28
CA GLY A 348 -19.44 -7.16 -7.31
C GLY A 348 -17.93 -7.43 -7.25
N TYR A 349 -17.13 -6.37 -7.10
CA TYR A 349 -15.67 -6.47 -6.98
C TYR A 349 -15.28 -7.30 -5.75
N CYS A 350 -15.81 -6.98 -4.57
CA CYS A 350 -15.53 -7.68 -3.33
C CYS A 350 -15.87 -9.16 -3.43
N LEU A 351 -17.03 -9.50 -4.02
CA LEU A 351 -17.39 -10.89 -4.26
C LEU A 351 -16.38 -11.59 -5.18
N SER A 352 -16.01 -10.96 -6.30
CA SER A 352 -15.03 -11.50 -7.24
C SER A 352 -13.68 -11.80 -6.59
N VAL A 353 -13.16 -10.90 -5.76
CA VAL A 353 -11.86 -11.11 -5.09
C VAL A 353 -11.94 -12.12 -3.95
N GLN A 354 -13.06 -12.17 -3.22
CA GLN A 354 -13.29 -13.19 -2.20
C GLN A 354 -13.38 -14.60 -2.79
N LEU A 355 -14.07 -14.76 -3.93
CA LEU A 355 -14.14 -16.03 -4.63
C LEU A 355 -12.75 -16.49 -5.09
N GLN A 356 -11.95 -15.58 -5.67
CA GLN A 356 -10.57 -15.86 -6.05
C GLN A 356 -9.71 -16.24 -4.83
N ALA A 357 -9.77 -15.47 -3.75
CA ALA A 357 -9.05 -15.72 -2.50
C ALA A 357 -9.33 -17.12 -1.94
N LYS A 358 -10.58 -17.60 -2.03
CA LYS A 358 -10.98 -18.94 -1.58
C LYS A 358 -10.66 -20.05 -2.58
N ALA A 359 -10.64 -19.75 -3.87
CA ALA A 359 -10.47 -20.77 -4.92
C ALA A 359 -9.00 -21.06 -5.22
N VAL A 360 -8.15 -20.04 -5.32
CA VAL A 360 -6.74 -20.16 -5.72
C VAL A 360 -5.95 -21.13 -4.85
N PRO A 361 -6.02 -21.08 -3.50
CA PRO A 361 -5.20 -21.94 -2.65
C PRO A 361 -5.62 -23.42 -2.65
N ARG A 362 -6.80 -23.77 -3.21
CA ARG A 362 -7.31 -25.15 -3.15
C ARG A 362 -6.56 -26.12 -4.07
N ILE A 363 -5.86 -25.60 -5.08
CA ILE A 363 -5.16 -26.42 -6.07
C ILE A 363 -3.75 -25.86 -6.26
N GLY A 364 -2.77 -26.45 -5.57
CA GLY A 364 -1.41 -25.91 -5.49
C GLY A 364 -0.70 -25.70 -6.83
N PHE A 365 -0.99 -26.49 -7.87
CA PHE A 365 -0.42 -26.25 -9.21
C PHE A 365 -0.97 -24.96 -9.85
N ILE A 366 -2.28 -24.70 -9.68
CA ILE A 366 -2.94 -23.50 -10.20
C ILE A 366 -2.40 -22.27 -9.49
N GLU A 367 -2.23 -22.35 -8.16
CA GLU A 367 -1.65 -21.27 -7.38
C GLU A 367 -0.24 -20.89 -7.87
N ARG A 368 0.65 -21.87 -8.03
CA ARG A 368 2.00 -21.64 -8.56
C ARG A 368 1.97 -21.00 -9.96
N TYR A 369 1.09 -21.48 -10.83
CA TYR A 369 0.90 -20.90 -12.16
C TYR A 369 0.42 -19.44 -12.09
N ILE A 370 -0.57 -19.15 -11.24
CA ILE A 370 -1.10 -17.79 -11.04
C ILE A 370 -0.01 -16.86 -10.52
N PHE A 371 0.82 -17.29 -9.57
CA PHE A 371 1.90 -16.47 -9.03
C PHE A 371 2.94 -16.16 -10.10
N ALA A 372 3.33 -17.15 -10.91
CA ALA A 372 4.26 -16.94 -12.02
C ALA A 372 3.66 -16.00 -13.09
N SER A 373 2.38 -16.16 -13.42
CA SER A 373 1.69 -15.32 -14.39
C SER A 373 1.56 -13.87 -13.90
N ARG A 374 1.22 -13.66 -12.61
CA ARG A 374 1.10 -12.34 -12.00
C ARG A 374 2.44 -11.62 -11.96
N ARG A 375 3.53 -12.33 -11.59
CA ARG A 375 4.90 -11.81 -11.63
C ARG A 375 5.26 -11.31 -13.03
N ARG A 376 5.08 -12.17 -14.04
CA ARG A 376 5.38 -11.81 -15.43
C ARG A 376 4.57 -10.62 -15.90
N MET A 377 3.24 -10.65 -15.70
CA MET A 377 2.35 -9.56 -16.12
C MET A 377 2.71 -8.22 -15.48
N MET A 378 3.00 -8.22 -14.17
CA MET A 378 3.39 -6.99 -13.47
C MET A 378 4.73 -6.45 -13.99
N TRP A 379 5.72 -7.33 -14.21
CA TRP A 379 7.02 -6.94 -14.75
C TRP A 379 6.92 -6.39 -16.17
N ASP A 380 6.23 -7.12 -17.06
CA ASP A 380 6.03 -6.72 -18.45
C ASP A 380 5.33 -5.35 -18.52
N HIS A 381 4.36 -5.09 -17.64
CA HIS A 381 3.70 -3.79 -17.57
C HIS A 381 4.63 -2.68 -17.04
N LEU A 382 5.41 -2.95 -15.98
CA LEU A 382 6.36 -1.97 -15.44
C LEU A 382 7.43 -1.60 -16.47
N MET A 383 7.86 -2.54 -17.31
CA MET A 383 8.89 -2.32 -18.32
C MET A 383 8.34 -1.83 -19.67
N ASP A 384 7.03 -1.70 -19.84
CA ASP A 384 6.45 -1.17 -21.08
C ASP A 384 6.86 0.29 -21.31
N ASP A 385 7.34 0.61 -22.51
CA ASP A 385 7.85 1.95 -22.86
C ASP A 385 6.78 3.05 -22.91
N LYS A 386 5.53 2.68 -23.18
CA LYS A 386 4.43 3.64 -23.41
C LYS A 386 3.61 3.84 -22.15
N GLU A 387 3.28 2.75 -21.50
CA GLU A 387 2.37 2.68 -20.37
C GLU A 387 3.12 2.45 -19.06
N GLY A 388 4.30 1.85 -19.07
CA GLY A 388 5.13 1.59 -17.88
C GLY A 388 6.18 2.68 -17.59
N LEU A 389 7.28 2.26 -16.98
CA LEU A 389 8.49 3.05 -16.78
C LEU A 389 9.42 3.03 -17.99
N GLY A 390 9.31 2.02 -18.86
CA GLY A 390 10.20 1.71 -20.00
C GLY A 390 11.58 1.16 -19.61
N LYS A 391 11.95 1.29 -18.35
CA LYS A 391 13.20 0.78 -17.79
C LYS A 391 13.09 0.69 -16.27
N GLU A 392 13.98 -0.08 -15.68
CA GLU A 392 14.14 -0.12 -14.24
C GLU A 392 14.50 1.26 -13.67
N THR A 393 13.77 1.68 -12.65
CA THR A 393 14.14 2.85 -11.86
C THR A 393 15.26 2.48 -10.88
N ILE A 394 16.21 3.39 -10.74
CA ILE A 394 17.23 3.37 -9.69
C ILE A 394 16.87 4.33 -8.54
N PHE A 395 15.60 4.78 -8.49
CA PHE A 395 15.08 5.72 -7.50
C PHE A 395 15.87 7.05 -7.48
N ASP A 396 16.10 7.60 -8.67
CA ASP A 396 16.78 8.89 -8.86
C ASP A 396 16.15 10.00 -8.02
N PHE A 397 16.98 10.95 -7.56
CA PHE A 397 16.50 12.14 -6.85
C PHE A 397 15.92 13.16 -7.83
N LYS A 398 14.89 12.75 -8.58
CA LYS A 398 14.26 13.51 -9.67
C LYS A 398 13.45 14.70 -9.18
N TYR A 399 12.70 14.51 -8.08
CA TYR A 399 11.79 15.50 -7.50
C TYR A 399 12.49 16.27 -6.37
N VAL A 400 13.49 17.08 -6.74
CA VAL A 400 14.30 17.85 -5.79
C VAL A 400 13.47 19.00 -5.19
N PRO A 401 13.37 19.10 -3.85
CA PRO A 401 12.75 20.25 -3.18
C PRO A 401 13.42 21.59 -3.53
N SER A 402 12.61 22.65 -3.60
CA SER A 402 13.07 24.02 -3.78
C SER A 402 12.06 25.01 -3.19
N LEU A 403 12.50 26.22 -2.83
CA LEU A 403 11.64 27.25 -2.22
C LEU A 403 10.40 27.58 -3.07
N ASN A 404 10.52 27.55 -4.40
CA ASN A 404 9.40 27.87 -5.32
C ASN A 404 8.56 26.65 -5.71
N ARG A 405 8.81 25.47 -5.12
CA ARG A 405 8.16 24.21 -5.49
C ARG A 405 7.31 23.68 -4.35
N THR A 406 6.01 23.70 -4.60
CA THR A 406 4.99 23.01 -3.78
C THR A 406 4.01 22.36 -4.72
N THR A 407 3.55 21.16 -4.37
CA THR A 407 2.54 20.44 -5.14
C THR A 407 1.25 21.23 -5.18
N LYS A 408 0.79 21.58 -6.39
CA LYS A 408 -0.47 22.29 -6.61
C LYS A 408 -1.59 21.31 -6.94
N GLU A 409 -2.81 21.73 -6.67
CA GLU A 409 -4.01 20.98 -7.06
C GLU A 409 -4.13 20.87 -8.58
N GLY A 410 -4.34 19.65 -9.06
CA GLY A 410 -4.56 19.34 -10.46
C GLY A 410 -6.01 19.58 -10.88
N GLN A 411 -6.19 19.87 -12.17
CA GLN A 411 -7.52 19.93 -12.78
C GLN A 411 -7.82 18.63 -13.53
N ARG A 412 -9.01 18.08 -13.32
CA ARG A 412 -9.50 16.93 -14.09
C ARG A 412 -9.70 17.38 -15.55
N LYS A 413 -9.12 16.63 -16.48
CA LYS A 413 -9.35 16.86 -17.92
C LYS A 413 -10.62 16.12 -18.34
N ASN A 414 -11.37 16.68 -19.29
CA ASN A 414 -12.47 15.95 -19.93
C ASN A 414 -11.89 14.73 -20.65
N TYR A 415 -12.32 13.53 -20.24
CA TYR A 415 -11.82 12.28 -20.79
C TYR A 415 -12.93 11.53 -21.52
N MET A 416 -12.60 10.99 -22.70
CA MET A 416 -13.45 10.03 -23.41
C MET A 416 -12.97 8.61 -23.10
N LEU A 417 -13.87 7.77 -22.60
CA LEU A 417 -13.60 6.37 -22.30
C LEU A 417 -13.05 5.64 -23.55
N LYS A 418 -11.79 5.20 -23.50
CA LYS A 418 -11.14 4.51 -24.63
C LYS A 418 -11.22 2.98 -24.55
N ARG A 419 -11.25 2.41 -23.34
CA ARG A 419 -11.21 0.96 -23.09
C ARG A 419 -12.03 0.60 -21.84
N PRO A 420 -12.64 -0.59 -21.78
CA PRO A 420 -13.22 -1.09 -20.54
C PRO A 420 -12.11 -1.31 -19.51
N GLY A 421 -12.30 -0.77 -18.30
CA GLY A 421 -11.34 -0.83 -17.20
C GLY A 421 -11.57 -1.97 -16.23
N ILE A 422 -10.96 -1.86 -15.05
CA ILE A 422 -11.06 -2.83 -13.96
C ILE A 422 -12.50 -3.07 -13.48
N GLU A 423 -13.43 -2.16 -13.80
CA GLU A 423 -14.89 -2.30 -13.57
C GLU A 423 -15.46 -3.59 -14.16
N VAL A 424 -14.83 -4.17 -15.18
CA VAL A 424 -15.21 -5.47 -15.73
C VAL A 424 -15.24 -6.55 -14.65
N LEU A 425 -14.30 -6.53 -13.71
CA LEU A 425 -14.25 -7.48 -12.61
C LEU A 425 -15.46 -7.35 -11.68
N SER A 426 -15.97 -6.12 -11.49
CA SER A 426 -17.19 -5.85 -10.74
C SER A 426 -18.40 -6.43 -11.43
N TYR A 427 -18.55 -6.24 -12.75
CA TYR A 427 -19.67 -6.81 -13.50
C TYR A 427 -19.64 -8.34 -13.46
N MET A 428 -18.48 -8.97 -13.62
CA MET A 428 -18.34 -10.43 -13.52
C MET A 428 -18.81 -10.95 -12.15
N GLY A 429 -18.46 -10.26 -11.06
CA GLY A 429 -18.91 -10.62 -9.72
C GLY A 429 -20.42 -10.49 -9.55
N LEU A 430 -21.00 -9.38 -10.04
CA LEU A 430 -22.45 -9.20 -10.03
C LEU A 430 -23.16 -10.28 -10.85
N LEU A 431 -22.67 -10.61 -12.05
CA LEU A 431 -23.21 -11.68 -12.87
C LEU A 431 -23.17 -13.04 -12.16
N ALA A 432 -22.07 -13.36 -11.48
CA ALA A 432 -21.95 -14.58 -10.68
C ALA A 432 -22.95 -14.62 -9.51
N ALA A 433 -23.13 -13.50 -8.81
CA ALA A 433 -24.08 -13.38 -7.71
C ALA A 433 -25.52 -13.59 -8.19
N PHE A 434 -25.95 -12.82 -9.20
CA PHE A 434 -27.30 -12.88 -9.74
C PHE A 434 -27.60 -14.22 -10.41
N GLY A 435 -26.62 -14.80 -11.12
CA GLY A 435 -26.74 -16.14 -11.70
C GLY A 435 -26.94 -17.23 -10.64
N SER A 436 -26.20 -17.14 -9.52
CA SER A 436 -26.34 -18.09 -8.41
C SER A 436 -27.71 -17.99 -7.74
N VAL A 437 -28.19 -16.77 -7.47
CA VAL A 437 -29.53 -16.52 -6.91
C VAL A 437 -30.61 -17.02 -7.86
N ALA A 438 -30.52 -16.71 -9.15
CA ALA A 438 -31.49 -17.19 -10.14
C ALA A 438 -31.54 -18.72 -10.20
N THR A 439 -30.39 -19.38 -10.17
CA THR A 439 -30.28 -20.85 -10.18
C THR A 439 -30.88 -21.47 -8.91
N LEU A 440 -30.55 -20.93 -7.73
CA LEU A 440 -31.10 -21.39 -6.44
C LEU A 440 -32.61 -21.17 -6.34
N SER A 441 -33.09 -19.99 -6.72
CA SER A 441 -34.52 -19.67 -6.75
C SER A 441 -35.29 -20.57 -7.72
N THR A 442 -34.71 -20.86 -8.89
CA THR A 442 -35.29 -21.82 -9.85
C THR A 442 -35.30 -23.23 -9.27
N GLY A 443 -34.22 -23.67 -8.63
CA GLY A 443 -34.15 -24.97 -7.96
C GLY A 443 -35.15 -25.12 -6.82
N LEU A 444 -35.28 -24.10 -5.97
CA LEU A 444 -36.28 -24.02 -4.90
C LEU A 444 -37.70 -24.03 -5.45
N TYR A 445 -37.96 -23.25 -6.51
CA TYR A 445 -39.25 -23.24 -7.20
C TYR A 445 -39.58 -24.63 -7.78
N LEU A 446 -38.64 -25.28 -8.47
CA LEU A 446 -38.85 -26.63 -9.02
C LEU A 446 -39.04 -27.68 -7.93
N ALA A 447 -38.31 -27.59 -6.82
CA ALA A 447 -38.50 -28.47 -5.67
C ALA A 447 -39.86 -28.25 -4.99
N ALA A 448 -40.26 -27.00 -4.76
CA ALA A 448 -41.56 -26.65 -4.21
C ALA A 448 -42.70 -27.07 -5.16
N ALA A 449 -42.56 -26.83 -6.46
CA ALA A 449 -43.50 -27.28 -7.48
C ALA A 449 -43.62 -28.81 -7.49
N LYS A 450 -42.50 -29.54 -7.39
CA LYS A 450 -42.52 -31.02 -7.29
C LYS A 450 -43.22 -31.51 -6.02
N VAL A 451 -43.08 -30.82 -4.89
CA VAL A 451 -43.76 -31.17 -3.63
C VAL A 451 -45.25 -30.81 -3.68
N LEU A 452 -45.61 -29.68 -4.28
CA LEU A 452 -46.98 -29.18 -4.40
C LEU A 452 -47.79 -29.89 -5.49
N LEU A 453 -47.15 -30.31 -6.60
CA LEU A 453 -47.76 -31.06 -7.69
C LEU A 453 -47.67 -32.57 -7.45
N GLY A 454 -46.63 -33.05 -6.76
CA GLY A 454 -46.51 -34.46 -6.34
C GLY A 454 -47.44 -34.85 -5.19
N SER A 455 -48.04 -33.89 -4.50
CA SER A 455 -49.09 -34.12 -3.50
C SER A 455 -50.51 -34.18 -4.10
N GLN A 456 -50.66 -33.88 -5.40
CA GLN A 456 -51.86 -34.25 -6.14
C GLN A 456 -51.78 -35.73 -6.53
N VAL A 457 -52.36 -36.55 -5.67
CA VAL A 457 -52.80 -37.94 -5.85
C VAL A 457 -52.89 -38.32 -7.34
N MET A 458 -52.06 -39.28 -7.78
CA MET A 458 -52.38 -40.04 -8.99
C MET A 458 -53.75 -40.69 -8.76
N PRO A 459 -54.78 -40.42 -9.58
CA PRO A 459 -56.02 -41.17 -9.46
C PRO A 459 -55.73 -42.64 -9.77
N ASP A 460 -56.14 -43.50 -8.85
CA ASP A 460 -56.08 -44.95 -9.00
C ASP A 460 -56.83 -45.35 -10.28
N LEU A 461 -56.07 -45.84 -11.27
CA LEU A 461 -56.57 -46.30 -12.57
C LEU A 461 -57.11 -47.73 -12.52
N SER A 462 -57.34 -48.29 -11.32
CA SER A 462 -57.90 -49.64 -11.11
C SER A 462 -59.32 -49.83 -11.67
N HIS A 463 -60.00 -48.78 -12.13
CA HIS A 463 -61.34 -48.85 -12.72
C HIS A 463 -61.39 -48.96 -14.27
N ILE A 464 -60.27 -48.91 -15.00
CA ILE A 464 -60.28 -48.99 -16.49
C ILE A 464 -60.13 -50.42 -17.02
N ILE A 465 -59.98 -51.43 -16.17
CA ILE A 465 -59.95 -52.85 -16.60
C ILE A 465 -60.99 -53.66 -15.82
N ARG A 466 -62.26 -53.58 -16.23
CA ARG A 466 -63.24 -54.66 -16.06
C ARG A 466 -64.50 -54.42 -16.90
N VAL A 467 -64.74 -55.42 -17.76
CA VAL A 467 -65.92 -55.74 -18.61
C VAL A 467 -65.95 -55.06 -19.98
#